data_AF-A0A533WMH5-F1
#
_entry.id   AF-A0A533WMH5-F1
#
_cell.length_a   1.000
_cell.length_b   1.000
_cell.length_c   1.000
_cell.angle_alpha   90.00
_cell.angle_beta   90.00
_cell.angle_gamma   90.00
#
_symmetry.space_group_name_H-M   'P 1'
#
loop_
_entity.id
_entity.type
_entity.pdbx_description
1 polymer ?
#
loop_
_entity_poly.entity_id
_entity_poly.type
_entity_poly.pdbx_seq_one_letter_code
_entity_poly.pdbx_strand_id
1 'polypeptide(L)'
;MKQKATIEVAAAQTKTTTKEKVRYDKKAESEFFVDNSALAGFTTERILYMAVRELIENSLDSCEIEHILPWLSLSLKMLDSANDLWTITCEDNGIGVPSDKVPVAVCSFLTSGKYVEKQQRGLFGVGLKMIAAFSTKDTIHPLKVWSKSLDEGSEQYFELRTDISTNKPIVLAKKAVKGEESRIAGDSGFRVEAVLHAKLSPITRNNIKSKINEYISQTSVVNPYAIIEYETDEGKVTFDRRTEVMPQPAKEVLPQRL
;
A
#
# COMPACT_ATOMS: atom_id res chain seq x y z
N MET A 1 85.85 13.99 30.56
CA MET A 1 84.89 14.90 29.91
C MET A 1 85.20 14.99 28.42
N LYS A 2 84.34 14.40 27.57
CA LYS A 2 84.00 14.81 26.18
C LYS A 2 83.05 13.74 25.62
N GLN A 3 81.77 14.10 25.55
CA GLN A 3 80.67 13.29 25.01
C GLN A 3 80.88 13.06 23.51
N LYS A 4 80.78 11.80 23.07
CA LYS A 4 80.45 11.46 21.68
C LYS A 4 78.93 11.40 21.58
N ALA A 5 78.35 12.26 20.76
CA ALA A 5 76.94 12.21 20.41
C ALA A 5 76.72 11.06 19.40
N THR A 6 76.04 10.01 19.82
CA THR A 6 75.49 8.99 18.92
C THR A 6 74.06 9.40 18.62
N ILE A 7 73.76 9.73 17.36
CA ILE A 7 72.41 10.03 16.90
C ILE A 7 71.77 8.68 16.55
N GLU A 8 70.85 8.21 17.39
CA GLU A 8 69.96 7.10 17.03
C GLU A 8 68.90 7.60 16.05
N VAL A 9 68.93 7.04 14.85
CA VAL A 9 67.92 7.31 13.81
C VAL A 9 66.69 6.49 14.15
N ALA A 10 65.62 7.17 14.59
CA ALA A 10 64.34 6.53 14.90
C ALA A 10 63.81 5.80 13.65
N ALA A 11 63.59 4.49 13.76
CA ALA A 11 62.95 3.69 12.72
C ALA A 11 61.53 4.23 12.48
N ALA A 12 61.30 4.75 11.27
CA ALA A 12 60.00 5.22 10.85
C ALA A 12 59.00 4.04 10.83
N GLN A 13 58.05 4.05 11.77
CA GLN A 13 56.89 3.16 11.73
C GLN A 13 56.10 3.45 10.46
N THR A 14 56.14 2.51 9.52
CA THR A 14 55.36 2.53 8.29
C THR A 14 53.89 2.37 8.68
N LYS A 15 53.15 3.48 8.76
CA LYS A 15 51.69 3.45 8.84
C LYS A 15 51.16 2.83 7.56
N THR A 16 50.86 1.54 7.60
CA THR A 16 50.04 0.87 6.58
C THR A 16 48.66 1.51 6.60
N THR A 17 48.44 2.45 5.68
CA THR A 17 47.12 2.93 5.32
C THR A 17 46.37 1.79 4.65
N THR A 18 45.56 1.07 5.45
CA THR A 18 44.57 0.14 4.93
C THR A 18 43.63 0.93 4.03
N LYS A 19 43.80 0.81 2.70
CA LYS A 19 42.82 1.34 1.75
C LYS A 19 41.52 0.59 2.00
N GLU A 20 40.56 1.24 2.65
CA GLU A 20 39.21 0.72 2.77
C GLU A 20 38.67 0.48 1.36
N LYS A 21 38.37 -0.79 1.04
CA LYS A 21 37.71 -1.13 -0.21
C LYS A 21 36.29 -0.60 -0.13
N VAL A 22 35.96 0.35 -1.00
CA VAL A 22 34.59 0.84 -1.18
C VAL A 22 33.72 -0.35 -1.57
N ARG A 23 32.75 -0.67 -0.71
CA ARG A 23 31.79 -1.74 -0.92
C ARG A 23 30.54 -1.16 -1.58
N TYR A 24 30.12 -1.78 -2.68
CA TYR A 24 28.89 -1.44 -3.38
C TYR A 24 27.84 -2.49 -3.00
N ASP A 25 26.85 -2.10 -2.20
CA ASP A 25 25.71 -2.95 -1.83
C ASP A 25 24.45 -2.49 -2.57
N LYS A 26 23.65 -3.44 -3.06
CA LYS A 26 22.34 -3.17 -3.69
C LYS A 26 21.25 -3.34 -2.64
N LYS A 27 20.37 -2.35 -2.53
CA LYS A 27 19.20 -2.36 -1.66
C LYS A 27 17.97 -2.88 -2.43
N ALA A 28 17.11 -3.66 -1.78
CA ALA A 28 15.84 -4.07 -2.38
C ALA A 28 14.88 -2.88 -2.50
N GLU A 29 13.99 -2.92 -3.49
CA GLU A 29 13.05 -1.82 -3.75
C GLU A 29 12.10 -1.60 -2.58
N SER A 30 11.57 -2.69 -2.00
CA SER A 30 10.76 -2.68 -0.78
C SER A 30 11.49 -2.03 0.40
N GLU A 31 12.77 -2.35 0.59
CA GLU A 31 13.59 -1.77 1.66
C GLU A 31 13.84 -0.28 1.42
N PHE A 32 14.06 0.13 0.16
CA PHE A 32 14.18 1.54 -0.19
C PHE A 32 12.90 2.33 0.14
N PHE A 33 11.72 1.83 -0.25
CA PHE A 33 10.45 2.54 -0.01
C PHE A 33 10.05 2.55 1.46
N VAL A 34 10.30 1.46 2.19
CA VAL A 34 10.02 1.40 3.63
C VAL A 34 10.90 2.37 4.41
N ASP A 35 12.20 2.47 4.07
CA ASP A 35 13.11 3.38 4.76
C ASP A 35 12.93 4.84 4.34
N ASN A 36 12.40 5.07 3.12
CA ASN A 36 12.09 6.39 2.60
C ASN A 36 10.58 6.59 2.45
N SER A 37 9.81 6.14 3.43
CA SER A 37 8.33 6.10 3.34
C SER A 37 7.69 7.47 3.13
N ALA A 38 8.37 8.53 3.60
CA ALA A 38 7.97 9.92 3.36
C ALA A 38 7.92 10.28 1.86
N LEU A 39 8.74 9.65 1.00
CA LEU A 39 8.69 9.85 -0.46
C LEU A 39 7.37 9.39 -1.07
N ALA A 40 6.78 8.33 -0.50
CA ALA A 40 5.45 7.84 -0.87
C ALA A 40 4.33 8.52 -0.07
N GLY A 41 4.64 9.49 0.81
CA GLY A 41 3.68 10.17 1.68
C GLY A 41 3.29 9.41 2.95
N PHE A 42 3.80 8.19 3.15
CA PHE A 42 3.53 7.35 4.33
C PHE A 42 4.41 7.77 5.51
N THR A 43 4.06 8.89 6.14
CA THR A 43 4.64 9.31 7.42
C THR A 43 3.81 8.79 8.60
N THR A 44 4.40 8.74 9.79
CA THR A 44 3.72 8.27 11.02
C THR A 44 2.39 8.96 11.28
N GLU A 45 2.29 10.26 10.99
CA GLU A 45 1.06 11.04 11.20
C GLU A 45 0.02 10.88 10.09
N ARG A 46 0.45 10.46 8.89
CA ARG A 46 -0.39 10.43 7.68
C ARG A 46 -0.71 9.03 7.19
N ILE A 47 -0.16 8.00 7.83
CA ILE A 47 -0.29 6.60 7.39
C ILE A 47 -1.75 6.19 7.17
N LEU A 48 -2.66 6.53 8.08
CA LEU A 48 -4.08 6.21 7.95
C LEU A 48 -4.74 6.94 6.78
N TYR A 49 -4.48 8.25 6.63
CA TYR A 49 -5.01 9.05 5.51
C TYR A 49 -4.50 8.55 4.16
N MET A 50 -3.21 8.26 4.06
CA MET A 50 -2.62 7.72 2.84
C MET A 50 -3.17 6.33 2.53
N ALA A 51 -3.33 5.46 3.52
CA ALA A 51 -3.93 4.15 3.31
C ALA A 51 -5.36 4.26 2.76
N VAL A 52 -6.20 5.12 3.36
CA VAL A 52 -7.56 5.37 2.87
C VAL A 52 -7.56 5.89 1.42
N ARG A 53 -6.73 6.91 1.15
CA ARG A 53 -6.61 7.50 -0.19
C ARG A 53 -6.20 6.48 -1.23
N GLU A 54 -5.14 5.71 -0.97
CA GLU A 54 -4.63 4.71 -1.90
C GLU A 54 -5.61 3.56 -2.14
N LEU A 55 -6.36 3.13 -1.11
CA LEU A 55 -7.38 2.09 -1.27
C LEU A 55 -8.55 2.57 -2.13
N ILE A 56 -9.09 3.76 -1.83
CA ILE A 56 -10.19 4.35 -2.62
C ILE A 56 -9.76 4.58 -4.07
N GLU A 57 -8.56 5.13 -4.31
CA GLU A 57 -8.06 5.38 -5.67
C GLU A 57 -7.91 4.09 -6.47
N ASN A 58 -7.35 3.03 -5.86
CA ASN A 58 -7.20 1.74 -6.55
C ASN A 58 -8.54 1.04 -6.81
N SER A 59 -9.50 1.15 -5.90
CA SER A 59 -10.83 0.57 -6.05
C SER A 59 -11.69 1.32 -7.08
N LEU A 60 -11.53 2.64 -7.22
CA LEU A 60 -12.17 3.39 -8.32
C LEU A 60 -11.57 2.98 -9.66
N ASP A 61 -10.24 2.93 -9.77
CA ASP A 61 -9.57 2.49 -10.99
C ASP A 61 -9.99 1.07 -11.40
N SER A 62 -10.11 0.14 -10.44
CA SER A 62 -10.49 -1.25 -10.73
C SER A 62 -11.89 -1.34 -11.35
N CYS A 63 -12.80 -0.44 -10.98
CA CYS A 63 -14.14 -0.37 -11.52
C CYS A 63 -14.18 0.37 -12.88
N GLU A 64 -13.45 1.47 -13.00
CA GLU A 64 -13.40 2.32 -14.21
C GLU A 64 -12.80 1.59 -15.43
N ILE A 65 -11.94 0.57 -15.22
CA ILE A 65 -11.31 -0.19 -16.32
C ILE A 65 -12.33 -0.92 -17.21
N GLU A 66 -13.30 -1.61 -16.60
CA GLU A 66 -14.34 -2.40 -17.30
C GLU A 66 -15.72 -1.74 -17.23
N HIS A 67 -15.76 -0.43 -16.96
CA HIS A 67 -17.01 0.32 -16.84
C HIS A 67 -18.02 -0.24 -15.81
N ILE A 68 -17.52 -0.77 -14.71
CA ILE A 68 -18.37 -1.22 -13.60
C ILE A 68 -18.76 -0.02 -12.75
N LEU A 69 -20.05 0.13 -12.43
CA LEU A 69 -20.50 1.18 -11.53
C LEU A 69 -19.92 0.95 -10.12
N PRO A 70 -19.01 1.81 -9.63
CA PRO A 70 -18.27 1.53 -8.42
C PRO A 70 -19.19 1.48 -7.20
N TRP A 71 -18.98 0.46 -6.39
CA TRP A 71 -19.43 0.36 -5.01
C TRP A 71 -18.21 0.01 -4.17
N LEU A 72 -17.93 0.85 -3.18
CA LEU A 72 -16.78 0.73 -2.31
C LEU A 72 -17.28 0.72 -0.86
N SER A 73 -16.76 -0.20 -0.06
CA SER A 73 -16.97 -0.24 1.38
C SER A 73 -15.63 -0.13 2.10
N LEU A 74 -15.43 0.98 2.81
CA LEU A 74 -14.22 1.27 3.57
C LEU A 74 -14.56 1.29 5.07
N SER A 75 -13.80 0.55 5.86
CA SER A 75 -13.88 0.58 7.32
C SER A 75 -12.54 0.97 7.92
N LEU A 76 -12.55 1.89 8.88
CA LEU A 76 -11.38 2.28 9.66
C LEU A 76 -11.75 2.29 11.15
N LYS A 77 -11.25 1.30 11.89
CA LYS A 77 -11.61 1.07 13.29
C LYS A 77 -10.38 0.93 14.17
N MET A 78 -10.47 1.39 15.40
CA MET A 78 -9.43 1.14 16.40
C MET A 78 -9.45 -0.34 16.79
N LEU A 79 -8.34 -1.06 16.57
CA LEU A 79 -8.20 -2.45 16.98
C LEU A 79 -7.75 -2.55 18.43
N ASP A 80 -6.69 -1.80 18.77
CA ASP A 80 -6.11 -1.79 20.11
C ASP A 80 -5.60 -0.37 20.43
N SER A 81 -6.29 0.28 21.37
CA SER A 81 -5.97 1.65 21.78
C SER A 81 -4.70 1.74 22.63
N ALA A 82 -4.28 0.66 23.31
CA ALA A 82 -3.06 0.65 24.11
C ALA A 82 -1.81 0.55 23.24
N ASN A 83 -1.92 -0.12 22.09
CA ASN A 83 -0.82 -0.34 21.14
C ASN A 83 -0.94 0.53 19.87
N ASP A 84 -1.84 1.51 19.84
CA ASP A 84 -2.07 2.40 18.68
C ASP A 84 -2.32 1.63 17.36
N LEU A 85 -3.02 0.49 17.43
CA LEU A 85 -3.31 -0.37 16.28
C LEU A 85 -4.69 -0.07 15.70
N TRP A 86 -4.74 0.01 14.38
CA TRP A 86 -5.96 0.28 13.62
C TRP A 86 -6.17 -0.80 12.57
N THR A 87 -7.41 -1.21 12.39
CA THR A 87 -7.80 -2.07 11.27
C THR A 87 -8.40 -1.20 10.18
N ILE A 88 -7.84 -1.32 8.97
CA ILE A 88 -8.42 -0.75 7.75
C ILE A 88 -8.87 -1.90 6.86
N THR A 89 -10.13 -1.85 6.44
CA THR A 89 -10.71 -2.81 5.50
C THR A 89 -11.28 -2.04 4.33
N CYS A 90 -10.98 -2.45 3.10
CA CYS A 90 -11.59 -1.89 1.90
C CYS A 90 -12.05 -3.01 0.99
N GLU A 91 -13.29 -2.92 0.52
CA GLU A 91 -13.90 -3.82 -0.45
C GLU A 91 -14.41 -3.01 -1.64
N ASP A 92 -14.20 -3.51 -2.84
CA ASP A 92 -14.78 -2.99 -4.07
C ASP A 92 -15.38 -4.10 -4.93
N ASN A 93 -16.30 -3.70 -5.81
CA ASN A 93 -16.94 -4.55 -6.81
C ASN A 93 -16.24 -4.50 -8.18
N GLY A 94 -14.97 -4.10 -8.24
CA GLY A 94 -14.23 -3.98 -9.49
C GLY A 94 -13.88 -5.32 -10.12
N ILE A 95 -12.93 -5.31 -11.05
CA ILE A 95 -12.51 -6.49 -11.82
C ILE A 95 -11.90 -7.63 -10.98
N GLY A 96 -11.50 -7.35 -9.75
CA GLY A 96 -10.70 -8.24 -8.91
C GLY A 96 -9.29 -8.45 -9.48
N VAL A 97 -8.52 -9.32 -8.82
CA VAL A 97 -7.16 -9.69 -9.27
C VAL A 97 -7.09 -11.21 -9.47
N PRO A 98 -6.60 -11.71 -10.62
CA PRO A 98 -6.43 -13.14 -10.84
C PRO A 98 -5.62 -13.81 -9.73
N SER A 99 -6.06 -14.99 -9.31
CA SER A 99 -5.57 -15.66 -8.10
C SER A 99 -4.06 -15.97 -8.10
N ASP A 100 -3.43 -16.09 -9.27
CA ASP A 100 -2.00 -16.28 -9.44
C ASP A 100 -1.21 -14.96 -9.31
N LYS A 101 -1.85 -13.83 -9.59
CA LYS A 101 -1.24 -12.48 -9.54
C LYS A 101 -1.41 -11.78 -8.20
N VAL A 102 -2.40 -12.17 -7.38
CA VAL A 102 -2.68 -11.54 -6.08
C VAL A 102 -1.43 -11.32 -5.22
N PRO A 103 -0.57 -12.33 -4.95
CA PRO A 103 0.58 -12.12 -4.07
C PRO A 103 1.56 -11.06 -4.61
N VAL A 104 1.82 -11.08 -5.92
CA VAL A 104 2.75 -10.15 -6.55
C VAL A 104 2.17 -8.74 -6.60
N ALA A 105 0.90 -8.60 -6.99
CA ALA A 105 0.22 -7.32 -7.09
C ALA A 105 0.18 -6.56 -5.74
N VAL A 106 0.04 -7.30 -4.64
CA VAL A 106 -0.14 -6.75 -3.29
C VAL A 106 1.18 -6.53 -2.56
N CYS A 107 2.18 -7.39 -2.73
CA CYS A 107 3.40 -7.37 -1.90
C CYS A 107 4.72 -7.07 -2.64
N SER A 108 4.76 -7.11 -3.98
CA SER A 108 6.02 -6.90 -4.73
C SER A 108 6.11 -5.47 -5.25
N PHE A 109 7.05 -4.67 -4.77
CA PHE A 109 7.27 -3.28 -5.20
C PHE A 109 7.73 -3.20 -6.65
N LEU A 110 7.36 -2.10 -7.33
CA LEU A 110 7.63 -1.86 -8.75
C LEU A 110 7.15 -2.99 -9.67
N THR A 111 6.10 -3.69 -9.25
CA THR A 111 5.35 -4.64 -10.07
C THR A 111 3.91 -4.17 -10.14
N SER A 112 3.49 -3.79 -11.35
CA SER A 112 2.19 -3.23 -11.61
C SER A 112 1.71 -3.67 -12.99
N GLY A 113 0.43 -3.98 -13.13
CA GLY A 113 -0.21 -4.08 -14.45
C GLY A 113 -0.36 -2.70 -15.12
N LYS A 114 -0.05 -1.61 -14.41
CA LYS A 114 -0.18 -0.21 -14.82
C LYS A 114 1.06 0.37 -15.53
N TYR A 115 2.01 -0.42 -16.02
CA TYR A 115 3.18 0.08 -16.79
C TYR A 115 2.84 0.47 -18.24
N VAL A 116 1.59 0.84 -18.46
CA VAL A 116 1.04 1.24 -19.74
C VAL A 116 0.73 2.73 -19.62
N GLU A 117 1.10 3.53 -20.61
CA GLU A 117 0.82 4.98 -20.67
C GLU A 117 -0.69 5.21 -20.81
N LYS A 118 -1.41 5.13 -19.68
CA LYS A 118 -2.85 5.34 -19.54
C LYS A 118 -3.08 6.23 -18.32
N GLN A 119 -3.97 7.21 -18.46
CA GLN A 119 -4.37 8.04 -17.33
C GLN A 119 -5.13 7.19 -16.30
N GLN A 120 -4.53 6.99 -15.12
CA GLN A 120 -5.09 6.24 -14.00
C GLN A 120 -4.72 6.93 -12.68
N ARG A 121 -5.44 6.62 -11.59
CA ARG A 121 -5.06 7.10 -10.26
C ARG A 121 -3.87 6.28 -9.74
N GLY A 122 -2.92 6.97 -9.09
CA GLY A 122 -1.68 6.37 -8.59
C GLY A 122 -0.64 6.03 -9.69
N LEU A 123 0.46 6.77 -9.70
CA LEU A 123 1.49 6.70 -10.76
C LEU A 123 2.48 5.53 -10.61
N PHE A 124 2.76 5.09 -9.38
CA PHE A 124 3.89 4.21 -9.09
C PHE A 124 3.50 2.79 -8.65
N GLY A 125 2.22 2.52 -8.42
CA GLY A 125 1.75 1.22 -7.91
C GLY A 125 2.29 0.87 -6.51
N VAL A 126 2.68 1.88 -5.73
CA VAL A 126 3.38 1.75 -4.43
C VAL A 126 2.42 1.70 -3.24
N GLY A 127 1.26 2.35 -3.29
CA GLY A 127 0.38 2.57 -2.13
C GLY A 127 -0.04 1.30 -1.39
N LEU A 128 -0.72 0.37 -2.07
CA LEU A 128 -1.16 -0.90 -1.46
C LEU A 128 0.01 -1.72 -0.89
N LYS A 129 1.17 -1.63 -1.55
CA LYS A 129 2.39 -2.37 -1.16
C LYS A 129 3.03 -1.77 0.09
N MET A 130 2.94 -0.44 0.25
CA MET A 130 3.31 0.24 1.49
C MET A 130 2.40 -0.19 2.64
N ILE A 131 1.08 -0.27 2.42
CA ILE A 131 0.14 -0.78 3.43
C ILE A 131 0.52 -2.21 3.84
N ALA A 132 0.79 -3.09 2.88
CA ALA A 132 1.22 -4.48 3.14
C ALA A 132 2.55 -4.55 3.93
N ALA A 133 3.52 -3.72 3.54
CA ALA A 133 4.83 -3.68 4.19
C ALA A 133 4.74 -3.16 5.63
N PHE A 134 4.01 -2.08 5.89
CA PHE A 134 3.81 -1.54 7.24
C PHE A 134 3.00 -2.48 8.13
N SER A 135 1.99 -3.15 7.56
CA SER A 135 1.23 -4.15 8.32
C SER A 135 2.15 -5.27 8.81
N THR A 136 3.03 -5.77 7.93
CA THR A 136 4.00 -6.81 8.27
C THR A 136 5.09 -6.33 9.23
N LYS A 137 5.68 -5.15 8.98
CA LYS A 137 6.84 -4.62 9.71
C LYS A 137 6.48 -4.20 11.13
N ASP A 138 5.39 -3.45 11.29
CA ASP A 138 5.12 -2.74 12.54
C ASP A 138 4.16 -3.52 13.45
N THR A 139 3.31 -4.37 12.87
CA THR A 139 2.22 -5.00 13.63
C THR A 139 2.29 -6.53 13.69
N ILE A 140 3.26 -7.16 13.01
CA ILE A 140 3.40 -8.61 12.80
C ILE A 140 2.15 -9.32 12.23
N HIS A 141 1.04 -8.61 11.99
CA HIS A 141 -0.16 -9.18 11.39
C HIS A 141 0.03 -9.33 9.88
N PRO A 142 -0.39 -10.47 9.30
CA PRO A 142 -0.42 -10.58 7.85
C PRO A 142 -1.54 -9.71 7.27
N LEU A 143 -1.33 -9.26 6.04
CA LEU A 143 -2.37 -8.65 5.25
C LEU A 143 -3.33 -9.74 4.78
N LYS A 144 -4.63 -9.56 5.00
CA LYS A 144 -5.65 -10.48 4.51
C LYS A 144 -6.28 -9.94 3.25
N VAL A 145 -6.40 -10.79 2.24
CA VAL A 145 -6.94 -10.42 0.93
C VAL A 145 -7.94 -11.45 0.47
N TRP A 146 -9.08 -10.98 -0.02
CA TRP A 146 -10.03 -11.76 -0.77
C TRP A 146 -10.09 -11.18 -2.18
N SER A 147 -10.04 -12.03 -3.18
CA SER A 147 -10.14 -11.62 -4.58
C SER A 147 -11.05 -12.57 -5.32
N LYS A 148 -11.99 -11.99 -6.06
CA LYS A 148 -12.87 -12.71 -6.98
C LYS A 148 -12.74 -12.00 -8.33
N SER A 149 -11.88 -12.55 -9.19
CA SER A 149 -11.66 -11.98 -10.52
C SER A 149 -12.84 -12.27 -11.43
N LEU A 150 -13.20 -11.30 -12.29
CA LEU A 150 -14.21 -11.50 -13.35
C LEU A 150 -13.92 -12.74 -14.22
N ASP A 151 -12.65 -12.99 -14.52
CA ASP A 151 -12.24 -14.07 -15.42
C ASP A 151 -12.35 -15.46 -14.77
N GLU A 152 -12.06 -15.54 -13.46
CA GLU A 152 -12.02 -16.81 -12.73
C GLU A 152 -13.37 -17.14 -12.05
N GLY A 153 -14.14 -16.13 -11.64
CA GLY A 153 -15.42 -16.25 -10.93
C GLY A 153 -15.35 -16.88 -9.53
N SER A 154 -14.24 -17.51 -9.14
CA SER A 154 -14.02 -18.10 -7.82
C SER A 154 -13.36 -17.12 -6.86
N GLU A 155 -13.90 -17.02 -5.64
CA GLU A 155 -13.28 -16.22 -4.57
C GLU A 155 -12.11 -16.97 -3.95
N GLN A 156 -11.00 -16.28 -3.78
CA GLN A 156 -9.78 -16.80 -3.17
C GLN A 156 -9.34 -15.92 -2.01
N TYR A 157 -9.05 -16.53 -0.87
CA TYR A 157 -8.52 -15.91 0.33
C TYR A 157 -7.01 -16.11 0.43
N PHE A 158 -6.31 -15.05 0.84
CA PHE A 158 -4.88 -15.04 1.06
C PHE A 158 -4.51 -14.36 2.38
N GLU A 159 -3.51 -14.92 3.06
CA GLU A 159 -2.74 -14.23 4.08
C GLU A 159 -1.34 -13.98 3.55
N LEU A 160 -0.99 -12.70 3.42
CA LEU A 160 0.22 -12.25 2.76
C LEU A 160 1.11 -11.45 3.70
N ARG A 161 2.42 -11.60 3.51
CA ARG A 161 3.45 -10.72 4.08
C ARG A 161 4.42 -10.29 3.00
N THR A 162 5.01 -9.12 3.18
CA THR A 162 6.08 -8.64 2.30
C THR A 162 7.43 -8.95 2.92
N ASP A 163 8.28 -9.70 2.21
CA ASP A 163 9.70 -9.78 2.54
C ASP A 163 10.38 -8.49 2.09
N ILE A 164 10.64 -7.60 3.05
CA ILE A 164 11.24 -6.28 2.79
C ILE A 164 12.66 -6.41 2.25
N SER A 165 13.39 -7.47 2.60
CA SER A 165 14.79 -7.67 2.20
C SER A 165 14.93 -8.19 0.77
N THR A 166 13.94 -8.96 0.29
CA THR A 166 13.99 -9.58 -1.04
C THR A 166 12.97 -9.02 -2.03
N ASN A 167 12.08 -8.12 -1.58
CA ASN A 167 10.96 -7.58 -2.36
C ASN A 167 10.03 -8.68 -2.92
N LYS A 168 9.81 -9.75 -2.14
CA LYS A 168 9.00 -10.90 -2.54
C LYS A 168 7.78 -11.09 -1.64
N PRO A 169 6.67 -11.63 -2.19
CA PRO A 169 5.53 -12.00 -1.39
C PRO A 169 5.83 -13.28 -0.61
N ILE A 170 5.42 -13.32 0.65
CA ILE A 170 5.34 -14.52 1.47
C ILE A 170 3.87 -14.86 1.61
N VAL A 171 3.45 -15.99 1.04
CA VAL A 171 2.08 -16.50 1.16
C VAL A 171 2.01 -17.43 2.37
N LEU A 172 1.32 -16.99 3.42
CA LEU A 172 1.12 -17.78 4.64
C LEU A 172 -0.07 -18.74 4.52
N ALA A 173 -1.13 -18.29 3.85
CA ALA A 173 -2.31 -19.10 3.57
C ALA A 173 -2.87 -18.75 2.19
N LYS A 174 -3.39 -19.76 1.49
CA LYS A 174 -4.22 -19.63 0.29
C LYS A 174 -5.39 -20.60 0.41
N LYS A 175 -6.63 -20.12 0.28
CA LYS A 175 -7.83 -20.95 0.36
C LYS A 175 -8.86 -20.51 -0.68
N ALA A 176 -9.47 -21.48 -1.36
CA ALA A 176 -10.65 -21.20 -2.18
C ALA A 176 -11.86 -21.04 -1.25
N VAL A 177 -12.60 -19.94 -1.40
CA VAL A 177 -13.77 -19.60 -0.59
C VAL A 177 -15.03 -19.98 -1.36
N LYS A 178 -16.01 -20.61 -0.69
CA LYS A 178 -17.27 -21.05 -1.32
C LYS A 178 -18.45 -20.84 -0.37
N GLY A 179 -19.63 -20.59 -0.93
CA GLY A 179 -20.88 -20.53 -0.18
C GLY A 179 -20.91 -19.40 0.85
N GLU A 180 -21.36 -19.72 2.07
CA GLU A 180 -21.55 -18.74 3.16
C GLU A 180 -20.26 -18.08 3.68
N GLU A 181 -19.08 -18.61 3.32
CA GLU A 181 -17.79 -18.01 3.68
C GLU A 181 -17.38 -16.85 2.74
N SER A 182 -18.06 -16.70 1.61
CA SER A 182 -17.80 -15.66 0.61
C SER A 182 -17.94 -14.27 1.24
N ARG A 183 -16.90 -13.46 1.11
CA ARG A 183 -16.87 -12.10 1.65
C ARG A 183 -17.22 -11.05 0.60
N ILE A 184 -17.06 -11.37 -0.68
CA ILE A 184 -17.37 -10.48 -1.79
C ILE A 184 -18.79 -10.79 -2.26
N ALA A 185 -19.70 -9.85 -2.05
CA ALA A 185 -21.12 -10.06 -2.36
C ALA A 185 -21.41 -10.11 -3.88
N GLY A 186 -20.58 -9.46 -4.70
CA GLY A 186 -20.76 -9.36 -6.15
C GLY A 186 -20.20 -10.53 -6.95
N ASP A 187 -20.34 -10.46 -8.27
CA ASP A 187 -19.75 -11.41 -9.22
C ASP A 187 -18.23 -11.30 -9.29
N SER A 188 -17.70 -10.12 -9.00
CA SER A 188 -16.27 -9.83 -8.87
C SER A 188 -16.01 -8.81 -7.78
N GLY A 189 -14.74 -8.71 -7.39
CA GLY A 189 -14.31 -7.69 -6.45
C GLY A 189 -12.95 -7.98 -5.85
N PHE A 190 -12.52 -7.02 -5.04
CA PHE A 190 -11.30 -7.13 -4.25
C PHE A 190 -11.56 -6.61 -2.85
N ARG A 191 -11.17 -7.37 -1.83
CA ARG A 191 -11.25 -6.98 -0.43
C ARG A 191 -9.90 -7.14 0.23
N VAL A 192 -9.47 -6.11 0.94
CA VAL A 192 -8.23 -6.13 1.73
C VAL A 192 -8.51 -5.70 3.15
N GLU A 193 -7.88 -6.38 4.10
CA GLU A 193 -7.86 -6.03 5.51
C GLU A 193 -6.41 -5.97 5.99
N ALA A 194 -6.03 -4.81 6.54
CA ALA A 194 -4.71 -4.54 7.06
C ALA A 194 -4.79 -4.02 8.49
N VAL A 195 -3.83 -4.42 9.32
CA VAL A 195 -3.60 -3.80 10.62
C VAL A 195 -2.43 -2.83 10.48
N LEU A 196 -2.61 -1.58 10.87
CA LEU A 196 -1.61 -0.53 10.78
C LEU A 196 -1.36 0.05 12.18
N HIS A 197 -0.08 0.27 12.49
CA HIS A 197 0.32 0.99 13.69
C HIS A 197 0.39 2.49 13.38
N ALA A 198 -0.41 3.29 14.11
CA ALA A 198 -0.49 4.72 13.91
C ALA A 198 -0.51 5.46 15.26
N LYS A 199 0.68 5.81 15.74
CA LYS A 199 0.86 6.59 16.97
C LYS A 199 0.45 8.04 16.76
N LEU A 200 -0.79 8.35 17.13
CA LEU A 200 -1.41 9.66 16.92
C LEU A 200 -1.82 10.30 18.25
N SER A 201 -1.39 11.54 18.47
CA SER A 201 -1.93 12.35 19.57
C SER A 201 -3.45 12.57 19.39
N PRO A 202 -4.23 12.83 20.44
CA PRO A 202 -5.67 13.06 20.32
C PRO A 202 -6.02 14.18 19.32
N ILE A 203 -5.25 15.26 19.29
CA ILE A 203 -5.44 16.38 18.36
C ILE A 203 -5.16 15.93 16.92
N THR A 204 -4.04 15.25 16.70
CA THR A 204 -3.66 14.72 15.38
C THR A 204 -4.69 13.71 14.88
N ARG A 205 -5.24 12.87 15.77
CA ARG A 205 -6.29 11.89 15.46
C ARG A 205 -7.58 12.56 15.00
N ASN A 206 -8.03 13.61 15.67
CA ASN A 206 -9.22 14.34 15.23
C ASN A 206 -8.98 15.06 13.90
N ASN A 207 -7.80 15.65 13.72
CA ASN A 207 -7.42 16.30 12.46
C ASN A 207 -7.36 15.29 11.30
N ILE A 208 -6.80 14.10 11.49
CA ILE A 208 -6.72 13.08 10.43
C ILE A 208 -8.11 12.55 10.08
N LYS A 209 -8.97 12.30 11.08
CA LYS A 209 -10.37 11.92 10.86
C LYS A 209 -11.10 12.97 10.02
N SER A 210 -10.98 14.25 10.37
CA SER A 210 -11.58 15.34 9.60
C SER A 210 -11.07 15.39 8.15
N LYS A 211 -9.76 15.21 7.94
CA LYS A 211 -9.16 15.17 6.59
C LYS A 211 -9.61 13.96 5.78
N ILE A 212 -9.77 12.80 6.42
CA ILE A 212 -10.29 11.59 5.76
C ILE A 212 -11.74 11.83 5.33
N ASN A 213 -12.59 12.35 6.22
CA ASN A 213 -13.99 12.66 5.91
C ASN A 213 -14.10 13.68 4.77
N GLU A 214 -13.28 14.74 4.80
CA GLU A 214 -13.23 15.74 3.73
C GLU A 214 -12.81 15.12 2.39
N TYR A 215 -11.75 14.29 2.40
CA TYR A 215 -11.28 13.61 1.19
C TYR A 215 -12.35 12.68 0.60
N ILE A 216 -13.02 11.87 1.41
CA ILE A 216 -14.08 10.96 0.95
C ILE A 216 -15.25 11.77 0.38
N SER A 217 -15.67 12.84 1.06
CA SER A 217 -16.73 13.73 0.59
C SER A 217 -16.37 14.37 -0.76
N GLN A 218 -15.18 14.96 -0.89
CA GLN A 218 -14.70 15.52 -2.16
C GLN A 218 -14.64 14.44 -3.27
N THR A 219 -14.19 13.24 -2.93
CA THR A 219 -14.12 12.12 -3.88
C THR A 219 -15.51 11.70 -4.36
N SER A 220 -16.53 11.66 -3.50
CA SER A 220 -17.91 11.38 -3.89
C SER A 220 -18.52 12.47 -4.79
N VAL A 221 -18.09 13.73 -4.63
CA VAL A 221 -18.55 14.84 -5.46
C VAL A 221 -17.93 14.76 -6.86
N VAL A 222 -16.64 14.44 -6.94
CA VAL A 222 -15.91 14.31 -8.21
C VAL A 222 -16.28 13.04 -8.96
N ASN A 223 -16.63 11.96 -8.24
CA ASN A 223 -17.05 10.68 -8.81
C ASN A 223 -18.53 10.40 -8.48
N PRO A 224 -19.47 11.17 -9.07
CA PRO A 224 -20.89 11.07 -8.72
C PRO A 224 -21.53 9.74 -9.13
N TYR A 225 -20.81 8.87 -9.85
CA TYR A 225 -21.27 7.53 -10.24
C TYR A 225 -20.89 6.43 -9.24
N ALA A 226 -20.03 6.72 -8.25
CA ALA A 226 -19.60 5.77 -7.25
C ALA A 226 -20.52 5.81 -6.02
N ILE A 227 -20.75 4.64 -5.41
CA ILE A 227 -21.25 4.53 -4.03
C ILE A 227 -20.03 4.32 -3.13
N ILE A 228 -19.87 5.16 -2.11
CA ILE A 228 -18.80 5.03 -1.12
C ILE A 228 -19.42 4.90 0.25
N GLU A 229 -19.24 3.75 0.88
CA GLU A 229 -19.61 3.50 2.27
C GLU A 229 -18.36 3.64 3.15
N TYR A 230 -18.45 4.46 4.19
CA TYR A 230 -17.37 4.66 5.14
C TYR A 230 -17.83 4.37 6.56
N GLU A 231 -17.24 3.38 7.20
CA GLU A 231 -17.56 2.95 8.55
C GLU A 231 -16.39 3.21 9.52
N THR A 232 -16.69 3.81 10.66
CA THR A 232 -15.75 4.04 11.75
C THR A 232 -16.34 3.57 13.07
N ASP A 233 -15.57 3.68 14.15
CA ASP A 233 -16.07 3.43 15.52
C ASP A 233 -17.26 4.34 15.91
N GLU A 234 -17.44 5.48 15.23
CA GLU A 234 -18.51 6.45 15.50
C GLU A 234 -19.80 6.16 14.70
N GLY A 235 -19.72 5.30 13.68
CA GLY A 235 -20.84 4.94 12.83
C GLY A 235 -20.48 4.82 11.35
N LYS A 236 -21.51 4.56 10.54
CA LYS A 236 -21.43 4.38 9.09
C LYS A 236 -22.04 5.57 8.37
N VAL A 237 -21.34 6.07 7.35
CA VAL A 237 -21.81 7.09 6.42
C VAL A 237 -21.81 6.50 5.02
N THR A 238 -22.90 6.69 4.28
CA THR A 238 -23.01 6.26 2.88
C THR A 238 -23.12 7.48 1.99
N PHE A 239 -22.30 7.53 0.95
CA PHE A 239 -22.36 8.51 -0.12
C PHE A 239 -22.95 7.82 -1.36
N ASP A 240 -24.22 8.07 -1.62
CA ASP A 240 -24.93 7.48 -2.76
C ASP A 240 -24.52 8.10 -4.09
N ARG A 241 -24.58 7.30 -5.16
CA ARG A 241 -24.39 7.78 -6.53
C ARG A 241 -25.50 8.76 -6.92
N ARG A 242 -25.13 9.78 -7.69
CA ARG A 242 -26.02 10.81 -8.27
C ARG A 242 -26.25 10.62 -9.77
N THR A 243 -25.44 9.78 -10.41
CA THR A 243 -25.56 9.45 -11.83
C THR A 243 -25.11 8.00 -12.06
N GLU A 244 -25.58 7.40 -13.15
CA GLU A 244 -25.09 6.10 -13.63
C GLU A 244 -24.22 6.26 -14.89
N VAL A 245 -24.05 7.50 -15.36
CA VAL A 245 -23.20 7.80 -16.50
C VAL A 245 -21.75 7.89 -16.06
N MET A 246 -20.96 6.92 -16.50
CA MET A 246 -19.52 6.88 -16.28
C MET A 246 -18.75 7.60 -17.40
N PRO A 247 -17.57 8.16 -17.10
CA PRO A 247 -16.68 8.69 -18.12
C PRO A 247 -16.21 7.56 -19.05
N GLN A 248 -15.76 7.92 -20.26
CA GLN A 248 -15.08 6.95 -21.11
C GLN A 248 -13.76 6.50 -20.45
N PRO A 249 -13.37 5.22 -20.54
CA PRO A 249 -12.17 4.73 -19.89
C PRO A 249 -10.98 5.37 -20.59
N ALA A 250 -9.95 5.66 -19.81
CA ALA A 250 -8.70 6.10 -20.40
C ALA A 250 -8.19 5.05 -21.41
N LYS A 251 -7.70 5.53 -22.55
CA LYS A 251 -7.08 4.69 -23.57
C LYS A 251 -5.57 4.77 -23.43
N GLU A 252 -4.90 3.66 -23.71
CA GLU A 252 -3.44 3.66 -23.85
C GLU A 252 -3.05 4.57 -25.02
N VAL A 253 -2.05 5.42 -24.80
CA VAL A 253 -1.51 6.32 -25.81
C VAL A 253 -0.02 6.07 -26.02
N LEU A 254 0.44 6.21 -27.26
CA LEU A 254 1.88 6.18 -27.54
C LEU A 254 2.53 7.49 -27.10
N PRO A 255 3.80 7.48 -26.66
CA PRO A 255 4.53 8.69 -26.32
C PRO A 255 4.57 9.66 -27.50
N GLN A 256 4.09 10.89 -27.28
CA GLN A 256 4.18 11.93 -28.29
C GLN A 256 5.59 12.55 -28.24
N ARG A 257 6.28 12.59 -29.39
CA ARG A 257 7.50 13.40 -29.52
C ARG A 257 7.07 14.86 -29.64
N LEU A 258 7.55 15.69 -28.73
CA LEU A 258 7.43 17.15 -28.76
C LEU A 258 8.23 17.75 -29.92
#